data_AF-A0A959VQH0-F1
#
_entry.id   AF-A0A959VQH0-F1
#
_cell.length_a   1.000
_cell.length_b   1.000
_cell.length_c   1.000
_cell.angle_alpha   90.00
_cell.angle_beta   90.00
_cell.angle_gamma   90.00
#
_symmetry.space_group_name_H-M   'P 1'
#
loop_
_entity.id
_entity.type
_entity.pdbx_description
1 polymer ?
#
loop_
_entity_poly.entity_id
_entity_poly.type
_entity_poly.pdbx_seq_one_letter_code
_entity_poly.pdbx_strand_id
1 'polypeptide(L)'
;RALVYGGIATLLCLLLGYVLAYAIAFKAGRWKNLMLVLVIAPFFTSFLVRTLSWKLLLGDDSLIVNTLKTLHLLGPDGHILATPVAVIAGLTYNFLPFMVLPLFASIDKIDYRLIEASNDLYANPITGFFKVTWPLSLPGVVSGTLLTFIPAVGDYINAELLGSTNTRVIGSVIQSLFTDANDYPAAGALSVMLMLMIIAMVL
;
A
#
# COMPACT_ATOMS: atom_id res chain seq x y z
N ARG A 1 6.28 -11.61 10.31
CA ARG A 1 5.71 -11.76 8.94
C ARG A 1 4.81 -10.60 8.58
N ALA A 2 3.81 -10.25 9.39
CA ALA A 2 2.97 -9.06 9.20
C ALA A 2 3.78 -7.78 8.93
N LEU A 3 4.83 -7.51 9.72
CA LEU A 3 5.75 -6.39 9.52
C LEU A 3 6.49 -6.42 8.16
N VAL A 4 6.86 -7.60 7.69
CA VAL A 4 7.56 -7.76 6.39
C VAL A 4 6.59 -7.51 5.25
N TYR A 5 5.38 -8.06 5.31
CA TYR A 5 4.37 -7.84 4.27
C TYR A 5 3.88 -6.39 4.24
N GLY A 6 3.60 -5.81 5.41
CA GLY A 6 3.27 -4.40 5.53
C GLY A 6 4.41 -3.50 5.06
N GLY A 7 5.67 -3.83 5.39
CA GLY A 7 6.84 -3.07 4.95
C GLY A 7 7.03 -3.11 3.44
N ILE A 8 6.97 -4.30 2.82
CA ILE A 8 7.08 -4.46 1.35
C ILE A 8 5.92 -3.75 0.66
N ALA A 9 4.68 -3.96 1.12
CA ALA A 9 3.50 -3.31 0.54
C ALA A 9 3.61 -1.78 0.65
N THR A 10 4.08 -1.26 1.78
CA THR A 10 4.30 0.18 1.99
C THR A 10 5.39 0.71 1.06
N LEU A 11 6.48 -0.02 0.86
CA LEU A 11 7.55 0.38 -0.05
C LEU A 11 7.04 0.40 -1.51
N LEU A 12 6.25 -0.58 -1.92
CA LEU A 12 5.61 -0.59 -3.24
C LEU A 12 4.60 0.56 -3.39
N CYS A 13 3.78 0.82 -2.37
CA CYS A 13 2.90 1.98 -2.32
C CYS A 13 3.69 3.28 -2.43
N LEU A 14 4.83 3.39 -1.74
CA LEU A 14 5.67 4.58 -1.78
C LEU A 14 6.21 4.79 -3.20
N LEU A 15 6.78 3.75 -3.83
CA LEU A 15 7.31 3.86 -5.19
C LEU A 15 6.23 4.26 -6.20
N LEU A 16 5.11 3.52 -6.24
CA LEU A 16 4.02 3.78 -7.18
C LEU A 16 3.33 5.10 -6.87
N GLY A 17 3.05 5.35 -5.60
CA GLY A 17 2.37 6.53 -5.11
C GLY A 17 3.19 7.80 -5.29
N TYR A 18 4.51 7.73 -5.17
CA TYR A 18 5.40 8.85 -5.42
C TYR A 18 5.44 9.21 -6.90
N VAL A 19 5.56 8.22 -7.79
CA VAL A 19 5.50 8.45 -9.25
C VAL A 19 4.17 9.09 -9.64
N LEU A 20 3.06 8.57 -9.12
CA LEU A 20 1.72 9.12 -9.36
C LEU A 20 1.58 10.54 -8.80
N ALA A 21 1.95 10.76 -7.53
CA ALA A 21 1.83 12.06 -6.88
C ALA A 21 2.70 13.13 -7.58
N TYR A 22 3.92 12.78 -7.97
CA TYR A 22 4.81 13.65 -8.73
C TYR A 22 4.21 14.00 -10.10
N ALA A 23 3.67 13.02 -10.82
CA ALA A 23 3.00 13.25 -12.11
C ALA A 23 1.75 14.13 -11.96
N ILE A 24 0.96 13.91 -10.90
CA ILE A 24 -0.25 14.69 -10.63
C ILE A 24 0.11 16.14 -10.27
N ALA A 25 1.12 16.36 -9.44
CA ALA A 25 1.52 17.68 -8.99
C ALA A 25 2.14 18.52 -10.12
N PHE A 26 3.08 17.96 -10.89
CA PHE A 26 3.85 18.74 -11.88
C PHE A 26 3.34 18.62 -13.33
N LYS A 27 2.66 17.54 -13.71
CA LYS A 27 2.27 17.31 -15.12
C LYS A 27 0.77 17.35 -15.40
N ALA A 28 -0.10 17.12 -14.41
CA ALA A 28 -1.53 16.94 -14.68
C ALA A 28 -2.29 18.24 -15.01
N GLY A 29 -1.80 19.41 -14.61
CA GLY A 29 -2.42 20.71 -14.92
C GLY A 29 -3.93 20.73 -14.61
N ARG A 30 -4.76 20.92 -15.64
CA ARG A 30 -6.24 20.92 -15.52
C ARG A 30 -6.85 19.57 -15.10
N TRP A 31 -6.14 18.46 -15.33
CA TRP A 31 -6.63 17.08 -15.07
C TRP A 31 -6.30 16.58 -13.67
N LYS A 32 -5.60 17.39 -12.88
CA LYS A 32 -5.16 17.07 -11.52
C LYS A 32 -6.31 16.59 -10.63
N ASN A 33 -7.41 17.33 -10.57
CA ASN A 33 -8.58 16.95 -9.78
C ASN A 33 -9.19 15.64 -10.27
N LEU A 34 -9.26 15.42 -11.58
CA LEU A 34 -9.78 14.18 -12.15
C LEU A 34 -8.90 12.98 -11.81
N MET A 35 -7.57 13.12 -11.89
CA MET A 35 -6.64 12.06 -11.49
C MET A 35 -6.73 11.74 -10.01
N LEU A 36 -6.87 12.74 -9.13
CA LEU A 36 -7.07 12.52 -7.70
C LEU A 36 -8.40 11.80 -7.42
N VAL A 37 -9.48 12.19 -8.11
CA VAL A 37 -10.76 11.48 -8.01
C VAL A 37 -10.62 10.03 -8.45
N LEU A 38 -9.89 9.73 -9.52
CA LEU A 38 -9.64 8.35 -9.95
C LEU A 38 -8.84 7.53 -8.93
N VAL A 39 -7.89 8.16 -8.23
CA VAL A 39 -7.13 7.50 -7.14
C VAL A 39 -8.03 7.22 -5.93
N ILE A 40 -8.95 8.13 -5.62
CA ILE A 40 -9.88 7.97 -4.49
C ILE A 40 -11.09 7.11 -4.86
N ALA A 41 -11.41 6.95 -6.15
CA ALA A 41 -12.57 6.20 -6.64
C ALA A 41 -12.73 4.80 -5.98
N PRO A 42 -11.67 4.00 -5.78
CA PRO A 42 -11.76 2.70 -5.12
C PRO A 42 -12.21 2.75 -3.66
N PHE A 43 -12.20 3.91 -3.01
CA PHE A 43 -12.70 4.09 -1.63
C PHE A 43 -14.21 4.19 -1.54
N PHE A 44 -14.90 4.54 -2.64
CA PHE A 44 -16.35 4.53 -2.67
C PHE A 44 -16.92 3.11 -2.69
N THR A 45 -16.09 2.11 -3.01
CA THR A 45 -16.44 0.70 -2.91
C THR A 45 -16.04 0.12 -1.56
N SER A 46 -16.87 -0.77 -1.01
CA SER A 46 -16.56 -1.47 0.24
C SER A 46 -15.25 -2.26 0.13
N PHE A 47 -14.41 -2.13 1.17
CA PHE A 47 -13.15 -2.85 1.29
C PHE A 47 -13.32 -4.37 1.12
N LEU A 48 -14.36 -4.96 1.74
CA LEU A 48 -14.65 -6.39 1.60
C LEU A 48 -14.98 -6.79 0.17
N VAL A 49 -15.82 -6.01 -0.51
CA VAL A 49 -16.20 -6.27 -1.90
C VAL A 49 -14.98 -6.21 -2.80
N ARG A 50 -14.09 -5.23 -2.59
CA ARG A 50 -12.85 -5.06 -3.34
C ARG A 50 -11.91 -6.25 -3.16
N THR A 51 -11.72 -6.72 -1.93
CA THR A 51 -10.87 -7.87 -1.61
C THR A 51 -11.45 -9.17 -2.17
N LEU A 52 -12.78 -9.36 -2.11
CA LEU A 52 -13.44 -10.52 -2.73
C LEU A 52 -13.32 -10.50 -4.26
N SER A 53 -13.44 -9.33 -4.89
CA SER A 53 -13.19 -9.19 -6.33
C SER A 53 -11.77 -9.59 -6.70
N TRP A 54 -10.76 -9.17 -5.91
CA TRP A 54 -9.39 -9.63 -6.11
C TRP A 54 -9.23 -11.13 -5.90
N LYS A 55 -9.92 -11.73 -4.93
CA LYS A 55 -9.92 -13.18 -4.72
C LYS A 55 -10.43 -13.93 -5.95
N LEU A 56 -11.52 -13.44 -6.57
CA LEU A 56 -12.06 -14.01 -7.81
C LEU A 56 -11.12 -13.81 -9.00
N LEU A 57 -10.52 -12.63 -9.12
CA LEU A 57 -9.58 -12.30 -10.20
C LEU A 57 -8.23 -13.02 -10.09
N LEU A 58 -7.80 -13.39 -8.90
CA LEU A 58 -6.54 -14.11 -8.64
C LEU A 58 -6.75 -15.62 -8.50
N GLY A 59 -8.00 -16.09 -8.56
CA GLY A 59 -8.32 -17.51 -8.52
C GLY A 59 -7.72 -18.26 -9.70
N ASP A 60 -7.48 -19.57 -9.53
CA ASP A 60 -6.76 -20.38 -10.52
C ASP A 60 -7.47 -20.49 -11.87
N ASP A 61 -8.80 -20.38 -11.87
CA ASP A 61 -9.67 -20.40 -13.06
C ASP A 61 -9.88 -19.01 -13.68
N SER A 62 -9.24 -17.96 -13.14
CA SER A 62 -9.42 -16.59 -13.63
C SER A 62 -8.75 -16.36 -14.98
N LEU A 63 -9.30 -15.42 -15.77
CA LEU A 63 -8.68 -14.98 -17.02
C LEU A 63 -7.25 -14.49 -16.83
N ILE A 64 -6.94 -13.87 -15.69
CA ILE A 64 -5.60 -13.33 -15.39
C ILE A 64 -4.62 -14.48 -15.15
N VAL A 65 -4.94 -15.42 -14.26
CA VAL A 65 -4.05 -16.54 -13.97
C VAL A 65 -3.89 -17.45 -15.20
N ASN A 66 -4.98 -17.70 -15.95
CA ASN A 66 -4.92 -18.51 -17.16
C ASN A 66 -4.07 -17.86 -18.26
N THR A 67 -4.15 -16.53 -18.44
CA THR A 67 -3.26 -15.82 -19.37
C THR A 67 -1.79 -15.82 -18.93
N LEU A 68 -1.51 -15.76 -17.63
CA LEU A 68 -0.14 -15.89 -17.13
C LEU A 68 0.42 -17.32 -17.28
N LYS A 69 -0.43 -18.35 -17.14
CA LYS A 69 -0.09 -19.75 -17.41
C LYS A 69 0.18 -19.98 -18.91
N THR A 70 -0.63 -19.43 -19.80
CA THR A 70 -0.39 -19.54 -21.25
C THR A 70 0.87 -18.82 -21.70
N LEU A 71 1.23 -17.71 -21.03
CA LEU A 71 2.50 -17.00 -21.23
C LEU A 71 3.72 -17.68 -20.57
N HIS A 72 3.56 -18.86 -19.95
CA HIS A 72 4.61 -19.59 -19.23
C HIS A 72 5.28 -18.81 -18.07
N LEU A 73 4.66 -17.71 -17.61
CA LEU A 73 5.12 -16.92 -16.48
C LEU A 73 4.78 -17.59 -15.14
N LEU A 74 3.72 -18.40 -15.13
CA LEU A 74 3.43 -19.36 -14.07
C LEU A 74 3.53 -20.78 -14.64
N GLY A 75 4.15 -21.69 -13.88
CA GLY A 75 4.14 -23.11 -14.21
C GLY A 75 2.71 -23.69 -14.27
N PRO A 76 2.54 -24.91 -14.78
CA PRO A 76 1.22 -25.54 -14.96
C PRO A 76 0.36 -25.58 -13.68
N ASP A 77 0.99 -25.79 -12.53
CA ASP A 77 0.36 -25.82 -11.19
C ASP A 77 0.55 -24.52 -10.39
N GLY A 78 1.03 -23.46 -11.06
CA GLY A 78 1.28 -22.17 -10.43
C GLY A 78 -0.03 -21.50 -10.03
N HIS A 79 -0.16 -21.19 -8.74
CA HIS A 79 -1.26 -20.42 -8.16
C HIS A 79 -0.75 -19.07 -7.66
N ILE A 80 -1.54 -18.01 -7.86
CA ILE A 80 -1.23 -16.68 -7.31
C ILE A 80 -2.01 -16.47 -6.03
N LEU A 81 -3.28 -16.89 -5.99
CA LEU A 81 -4.08 -16.89 -4.77
C LEU A 81 -3.42 -17.75 -3.69
N ALA A 82 -3.62 -17.38 -2.43
CA ALA A 82 -3.06 -18.06 -1.27
C ALA A 82 -1.52 -17.96 -1.12
N THR A 83 -0.88 -17.08 -1.91
CA THR A 83 0.56 -16.79 -1.81
C THR A 83 0.83 -15.44 -1.11
N PRO A 84 2.05 -15.23 -0.57
CA PRO A 84 2.46 -13.92 -0.05
C PRO A 84 2.36 -12.80 -1.08
N VAL A 85 2.52 -13.11 -2.37
CA VAL A 85 2.46 -12.13 -3.47
C VAL A 85 1.04 -11.57 -3.61
N ALA A 86 0.01 -12.42 -3.57
CA ALA A 86 -1.38 -11.97 -3.61
C ALA A 86 -1.73 -11.07 -2.41
N VAL A 87 -1.25 -11.42 -1.21
CA VAL A 87 -1.46 -10.60 -0.02
C VAL A 87 -0.79 -9.23 -0.19
N ILE A 88 0.48 -9.19 -0.58
CA ILE A 88 1.23 -7.93 -0.79
C ILE A 88 0.58 -7.07 -1.87
N ALA A 89 0.20 -7.66 -3.01
CA ALA A 89 -0.47 -6.94 -4.10
C ALA A 89 -1.83 -6.36 -3.66
N GLY A 90 -2.61 -7.15 -2.92
CA GLY A 90 -3.86 -6.70 -2.30
C GLY A 90 -3.63 -5.53 -1.35
N LEU A 91 -2.67 -5.63 -0.43
CA LEU A 91 -2.31 -4.54 0.48
C LEU A 91 -1.89 -3.29 -0.29
N THR A 92 -0.99 -3.43 -1.26
CA THR A 92 -0.53 -2.30 -2.08
C THR A 92 -1.69 -1.59 -2.75
N TYR A 93 -2.58 -2.32 -3.44
CA TYR A 93 -3.74 -1.72 -4.09
C TYR A 93 -4.70 -1.06 -3.08
N ASN A 94 -4.97 -1.74 -1.96
CA ASN A 94 -5.93 -1.27 -0.97
C ASN A 94 -5.48 0.03 -0.30
N PHE A 95 -4.18 0.17 -0.03
CA PHE A 95 -3.62 1.30 0.72
C PHE A 95 -2.91 2.34 -0.17
N LEU A 96 -2.81 2.14 -1.48
CA LEU A 96 -2.18 3.10 -2.39
C LEU A 96 -2.74 4.54 -2.28
N PRO A 97 -4.06 4.76 -2.16
CA PRO A 97 -4.58 6.13 -2.04
C PRO A 97 -4.17 6.83 -0.74
N PHE A 98 -4.00 6.08 0.36
CA PHE A 98 -3.49 6.64 1.62
C PHE A 98 -2.03 7.08 1.54
N MET A 99 -1.24 6.49 0.63
CA MET A 99 0.11 6.95 0.33
C MET A 99 0.11 8.15 -0.63
N VAL A 100 -0.73 8.11 -1.67
CA VAL A 100 -0.74 9.16 -2.71
C VAL A 100 -1.20 10.51 -2.17
N LEU A 101 -2.22 10.56 -1.31
CA LEU A 101 -2.81 11.83 -0.88
C LEU A 101 -1.84 12.71 -0.07
N PRO A 102 -1.14 12.21 0.97
CA PRO A 102 -0.17 13.00 1.72
C PRO A 102 1.05 13.38 0.86
N LEU A 103 1.53 12.46 0.01
CA LEU A 103 2.61 12.76 -0.94
C LEU A 103 2.23 13.90 -1.87
N PHE A 104 1.06 13.79 -2.49
CA PHE A 104 0.53 14.81 -3.38
C PHE A 104 0.39 16.16 -2.65
N ALA A 105 -0.18 16.18 -1.44
CA ALA A 105 -0.36 17.41 -0.67
C ALA A 105 0.97 18.09 -0.26
N SER A 106 2.06 17.32 -0.10
CA SER A 106 3.39 17.88 0.14
C SER A 106 4.09 18.32 -1.14
N ILE A 107 4.04 17.51 -2.20
CA ILE A 107 4.71 17.81 -3.47
C ILE A 107 4.06 19.02 -4.15
N ASP A 108 2.74 19.13 -4.10
CA ASP A 108 1.98 20.22 -4.73
C ASP A 108 2.26 21.60 -4.11
N LYS A 109 2.79 21.63 -2.89
CA LYS A 109 3.20 22.87 -2.21
C LYS A 109 4.61 23.33 -2.59
N ILE A 110 5.37 22.51 -3.32
CA ILE A 110 6.72 22.86 -3.75
C ILE A 110 6.62 23.93 -4.84
N ASP A 111 7.26 25.08 -4.60
CA ASP A 111 7.37 26.13 -5.62
C ASP A 111 8.23 25.63 -6.79
N TYR A 112 7.66 25.65 -7.99
CA TYR A 112 8.33 25.26 -9.22
C TYR A 112 9.63 26.06 -9.47
N ARG A 113 9.71 27.30 -8.98
CA ARG A 113 10.91 28.15 -9.08
C ARG A 113 12.13 27.56 -8.40
N LEU A 114 11.95 26.73 -7.36
CA LEU A 114 13.07 26.03 -6.71
C LEU A 114 13.70 24.99 -7.65
N ILE A 115 12.90 24.40 -8.53
CA ILE A 115 13.37 23.45 -9.55
C ILE A 115 14.09 24.21 -10.67
N GLU A 116 13.55 25.33 -11.12
CA GLU A 116 14.20 26.22 -12.11
C GLU A 116 15.55 26.73 -11.61
N ALA A 117 15.61 27.24 -10.38
CA ALA A 117 16.85 27.73 -9.77
C ALA A 117 17.93 26.62 -9.65
N SER A 118 17.50 25.36 -9.44
CA SER A 118 18.44 24.24 -9.45
C SER A 118 19.04 23.99 -10.83
N ASN A 119 18.24 24.14 -11.89
CA ASN A 119 18.72 24.02 -13.27
C ASN A 119 19.66 25.18 -13.64
N ASP A 120 19.39 26.40 -13.13
CA ASP A 120 20.28 27.57 -13.32
C ASP A 120 21.65 27.37 -12.67
N LEU A 121 21.70 26.61 -11.57
CA LEU A 121 22.93 26.16 -10.91
C LEU A 121 23.61 24.95 -11.61
N TYR A 122 23.21 24.65 -12.85
CA TYR A 122 23.67 23.50 -13.65
C TYR A 122 23.41 22.14 -12.98
N ALA A 123 22.42 22.04 -12.08
CA ALA A 123 22.02 20.75 -11.55
C ALA A 123 21.30 19.95 -12.65
N ASN A 124 21.69 18.67 -12.82
CA ASN A 124 20.92 17.77 -13.67
C ASN A 124 19.57 17.42 -13.01
N PRO A 125 18.55 16.98 -13.78
CA PRO A 125 17.20 16.71 -13.24
C PRO A 125 17.17 15.71 -12.08
N ILE A 126 18.10 14.75 -12.08
CA ILE A 126 18.25 13.75 -11.02
C ILE A 126 18.77 14.42 -9.74
N THR A 127 19.76 15.31 -9.86
CA THR A 127 20.34 16.07 -8.76
C THR A 127 19.33 17.05 -8.20
N GLY A 128 18.59 17.76 -9.05
CA GLY A 128 17.48 18.63 -8.65
C GLY A 128 16.41 17.85 -7.88
N PHE A 129 16.03 16.66 -8.37
CA PHE A 129 15.09 15.79 -7.68
C PHE A 129 15.57 15.40 -6.27
N PHE A 130 16.77 14.83 -6.14
CA PHE A 130 17.27 14.34 -4.86
C PHE A 130 17.66 15.47 -3.88
N LYS A 131 18.06 16.63 -4.37
CA LYS A 131 18.46 17.77 -3.51
C LYS A 131 17.34 18.75 -3.18
N VAL A 132 16.30 18.83 -4.01
CA VAL A 132 15.21 19.81 -3.84
C VAL A 132 13.89 19.10 -3.60
N THR A 133 13.39 18.34 -4.58
CA THR A 133 12.05 17.75 -4.52
C THR A 133 11.92 16.72 -3.41
N TRP A 134 12.87 15.78 -3.33
CA TRP A 134 12.87 14.69 -2.34
C TRP A 134 12.84 15.23 -0.89
N PRO A 135 13.78 16.07 -0.42
CA PRO A 135 13.77 16.56 0.95
C PRO A 135 12.53 17.40 1.28
N LEU A 136 12.02 18.20 0.33
CA LEU A 136 10.80 18.97 0.53
C LEU A 136 9.54 18.09 0.60
N SER A 137 9.56 16.92 -0.05
CA SER A 137 8.47 15.93 -0.01
C SER A 137 8.50 15.00 1.20
N LEU A 138 9.59 14.99 1.98
CA LEU A 138 9.77 14.07 3.13
C LEU A 138 8.62 14.10 4.15
N PRO A 139 8.04 15.26 4.53
CA PRO A 139 6.90 15.26 5.44
C PRO A 139 5.72 14.44 4.90
N GLY A 140 5.46 14.52 3.60
CA GLY A 140 4.42 13.74 2.93
C GLY A 140 4.77 12.27 2.83
N VAL A 141 6.05 11.94 2.59
CA VAL A 141 6.56 10.55 2.61
C VAL A 141 6.33 9.93 3.98
N VAL A 142 6.68 10.63 5.06
CA VAL A 142 6.50 10.13 6.44
C VAL A 142 5.02 9.94 6.75
N SER A 143 4.17 10.95 6.49
CA SER A 143 2.72 10.83 6.73
C SER A 143 2.08 9.70 5.91
N GLY A 144 2.41 9.59 4.62
CA GLY A 144 1.89 8.53 3.75
C GLY A 144 2.35 7.13 4.16
N THR A 145 3.62 7.01 4.57
CA THR A 145 4.19 5.75 5.07
C THR A 145 3.47 5.31 6.34
N LEU A 146 3.24 6.20 7.30
CA LEU A 146 2.54 5.88 8.54
C LEU A 146 1.07 5.49 8.29
N LEU A 147 0.37 6.27 7.45
CA LEU A 147 -1.04 6.02 7.09
C LEU A 147 -1.25 4.72 6.30
N THR A 148 -0.20 4.21 5.65
CA THR A 148 -0.24 2.96 4.88
C THR A 148 0.23 1.77 5.75
N PHE A 149 1.35 1.92 6.45
CA PHE A 149 2.01 0.84 7.17
C PHE A 149 1.20 0.36 8.38
N ILE A 150 0.71 1.28 9.20
CA ILE A 150 -0.04 0.95 10.43
C ILE A 150 -1.25 0.05 10.12
N PRO A 151 -2.17 0.43 9.20
CA PRO A 151 -3.31 -0.43 8.90
C PRO A 151 -2.90 -1.67 8.08
N ALA A 152 -1.88 -1.60 7.22
CA ALA A 152 -1.44 -2.77 6.44
C ALA A 152 -0.88 -3.90 7.32
N VAL A 153 -0.23 -3.59 8.45
CA VAL A 153 0.25 -4.59 9.40
C VAL A 153 -0.90 -5.27 10.16
N GLY A 154 -2.00 -4.54 10.40
CA GLY A 154 -3.18 -5.02 11.09
C GLY A 154 -4.24 -5.69 10.20
N ASP A 155 -4.10 -5.60 8.88
CA ASP A 155 -5.08 -6.10 7.92
C ASP A 155 -5.11 -7.63 7.86
N TYR A 156 -5.99 -8.21 8.69
CA TYR A 156 -6.22 -9.65 8.74
C TYR A 156 -7.17 -10.12 7.65
N ILE A 157 -8.10 -9.27 7.20
CA ILE A 157 -9.11 -9.63 6.19
C ILE A 157 -8.42 -9.93 4.86
N ASN A 158 -7.46 -9.10 4.44
CA ASN A 158 -6.71 -9.33 3.22
C ASN A 158 -5.86 -10.62 3.32
N ALA A 159 -5.25 -10.88 4.47
CA ALA A 159 -4.48 -12.09 4.72
C ALA A 159 -5.35 -13.36 4.75
N GLU A 160 -6.59 -13.26 5.24
CA GLU A 160 -7.55 -14.36 5.32
C GLU A 160 -8.20 -14.67 3.96
N LEU A 161 -8.53 -13.63 3.18
CA LEU A 161 -9.24 -13.79 1.92
C LEU A 161 -8.31 -14.09 0.72
N LEU A 162 -7.11 -13.51 0.70
CA LEU A 162 -6.14 -13.67 -0.41
C LEU A 162 -4.95 -14.57 -0.05
N GLY A 163 -4.70 -14.80 1.24
CA GLY A 163 -3.57 -15.58 1.73
C GLY A 163 -3.93 -17.05 2.00
N SER A 164 -2.93 -17.81 2.47
CA SER A 164 -3.10 -19.18 2.97
C SER A 164 -3.05 -19.22 4.50
N THR A 165 -3.30 -20.39 5.08
CA THR A 165 -3.07 -20.66 6.50
C THR A 165 -1.64 -20.35 6.95
N ASN A 166 -0.66 -20.40 6.04
CA ASN A 166 0.75 -20.05 6.29
C ASN A 166 1.07 -18.55 6.24
N THR A 167 0.14 -17.70 5.78
CA THR A 167 0.30 -16.23 5.73
C THR A 167 -0.44 -15.51 6.85
N ARG A 168 -0.82 -16.22 7.92
CA ARG A 168 -1.49 -15.61 9.09
C ARG A 168 -0.71 -14.43 9.65
N VAL A 169 -1.42 -13.34 9.87
CA VAL A 169 -0.94 -12.12 10.53
C VAL A 169 -1.44 -12.09 11.98
N ILE A 170 -0.81 -11.28 12.84
CA ILE A 170 -1.17 -11.20 14.26
C ILE A 170 -2.66 -10.85 14.45
N GLY A 171 -3.21 -10.00 13.57
CA GLY A 171 -4.64 -9.68 13.57
C GLY A 171 -5.56 -10.90 13.40
N SER A 172 -5.18 -11.87 12.54
CA SER A 172 -5.97 -13.10 12.36
C SER A 172 -5.94 -14.01 13.60
N VAL A 173 -4.84 -13.98 14.36
CA VAL A 173 -4.72 -14.72 15.63
C VAL A 173 -5.62 -14.11 16.68
N ILE A 174 -5.60 -12.78 16.83
CA ILE A 174 -6.49 -12.05 17.73
C ILE A 174 -7.96 -12.33 17.39
N GLN A 175 -8.31 -12.27 16.10
CA GLN A 175 -9.67 -12.56 15.62
C GLN A 175 -10.11 -13.99 15.97
N SER A 176 -9.24 -14.99 15.76
CA SER A 176 -9.53 -16.38 16.11
C SER A 176 -9.70 -16.59 17.63
N LEU A 177 -8.98 -15.85 18.46
CA LEU A 177 -9.15 -15.90 19.91
C LEU A 177 -10.50 -15.32 20.36
N PHE A 178 -10.96 -14.25 19.71
CA PHE A 178 -12.29 -13.70 19.95
C PHE A 178 -13.42 -14.60 19.44
N THR A 179 -13.27 -15.18 18.25
CA THR A 179 -14.39 -15.82 17.53
C THR A 179 -14.44 -17.33 17.75
N ASP A 180 -13.29 -18.02 17.62
CA ASP A 180 -13.23 -19.49 17.69
C ASP A 180 -13.01 -19.96 19.14
N ALA A 181 -12.06 -19.34 19.85
CA ALA A 181 -11.68 -19.76 21.20
C ALA A 181 -12.51 -19.12 22.32
N ASN A 182 -13.25 -18.02 22.03
CA ASN A 182 -13.98 -17.21 23.02
C ASN A 182 -13.10 -16.77 24.23
N ASP A 183 -11.79 -16.62 24.01
CA ASP A 183 -10.83 -16.19 25.03
C ASP A 183 -10.63 -14.67 24.96
N TYR A 184 -11.66 -13.93 25.39
CA TYR A 184 -11.69 -12.47 25.42
C TYR A 184 -10.51 -11.86 26.21
N PRO A 185 -10.09 -12.40 27.38
CA PRO A 185 -8.95 -11.87 28.13
C PRO A 185 -7.63 -11.99 27.34
N ALA A 186 -7.33 -13.14 26.74
CA ALA A 186 -6.10 -13.32 25.96
C ALA A 186 -6.11 -12.44 24.70
N ALA A 187 -7.25 -12.35 24.02
CA ALA A 187 -7.39 -11.51 22.83
C ALA A 187 -7.21 -10.01 23.15
N GLY A 188 -7.73 -9.56 24.30
CA GLY A 188 -7.51 -8.20 24.80
C GLY A 188 -6.04 -7.90 25.10
N ALA A 189 -5.35 -8.81 25.80
CA ALA A 189 -3.93 -8.67 26.13
C ALA A 189 -3.06 -8.55 24.85
N LEU A 190 -3.29 -9.42 23.87
CA LEU A 190 -2.58 -9.39 22.59
C LEU A 190 -2.88 -8.13 21.78
N SER A 191 -4.11 -7.63 21.81
CA SER A 191 -4.49 -6.37 21.15
C SER A 191 -3.76 -5.17 21.73
N VAL A 192 -3.65 -5.09 23.06
CA VAL A 192 -2.90 -4.02 23.75
C VAL A 192 -1.41 -4.14 23.46
N MET A 193 -0.83 -5.35 23.52
CA MET A 193 0.58 -5.58 23.18
C MET A 193 0.89 -5.17 21.73
N LEU A 194 0.02 -5.52 20.78
CA LEU A 194 0.18 -5.13 19.38
C LEU A 194 0.11 -3.60 19.22
N MET A 195 -0.84 -2.95 19.90
CA MET A 195 -0.98 -1.50 19.88
C MET A 195 0.28 -0.81 20.42
N LEU A 196 0.79 -1.24 21.58
CA LEU A 196 2.02 -0.71 22.17
C LEU A 196 3.24 -0.92 21.27
N MET A 197 3.36 -2.09 20.65
CA MET A 197 4.43 -2.40 19.71
C MET A 197 4.40 -1.46 18.49
N ILE A 198 3.23 -1.22 17.91
CA ILE A 198 3.08 -0.32 16.76
C ILE A 198 3.43 1.12 17.17
N ILE A 199 2.95 1.57 18.33
CA ILE A 199 3.26 2.90 18.86
C ILE A 199 4.77 3.06 19.08
N ALA A 200 5.42 2.09 19.73
CA ALA A 200 6.86 2.11 19.99
C ALA A 200 7.72 2.00 18.72
N MET A 201 7.18 1.46 17.63
CA MET A 201 7.86 1.42 16.34
C MET A 201 7.73 2.73 15.55
N VAL A 202 6.67 3.49 15.80
CA VAL A 202 6.35 4.75 15.10
C VAL A 202 6.94 5.97 15.80
N LEU A 203 7.00 5.97 17.14
CA LEU A 203 7.66 6.99 17.97
C LEU A 203 9.18 6.84 17.97
#